data_AF-A0A0L0GPI8-F1
#
_entry.id   AF-A0A0L0GPI8-F1
#
_cell.length_a   1.000
_cell.length_b   1.000
_cell.length_c   1.000
_cell.angle_alpha   90.00
_cell.angle_beta   90.00
_cell.angle_gamma   90.00
#
_symmetry.space_group_name_H-M   'P 1'
#
loop_
_entity.id
_entity.type
_entity.pdbx_description
1 polymer ?
#
loop_
_entity_poly.entity_id
_entity_poly.type
_entity_poly.pdbx_seq_one_letter_code
_entity_poly.pdbx_strand_id
1 'polypeptide(L)' 'MTFLMSEEAQTITIYNLRADTLEFIGAGDAYIPSHTGLPAYSTDIEPPSAPAGKVAVFSKADATWSLVE' A
#
# COMPACT_ATOMS: atom_id res chain seq x y z
N MET A 1 -2.70 -5.85 -9.64
CA MET A 1 -4.11 -5.40 -9.47
C MET A 1 -4.13 -3.89 -9.46
N THR A 2 -5.12 -3.27 -10.12
CA THR A 2 -5.29 -1.81 -10.15
C THR A 2 -6.38 -1.44 -9.14
N PHE A 3 -6.13 -0.47 -8.26
CA PHE A 3 -7.14 0.06 -7.35
C PHE A 3 -8.38 0.52 -8.13
N LEU A 4 -9.56 0.08 -7.72
CA LEU A 4 -10.82 0.49 -8.35
C LEU A 4 -11.29 1.80 -7.71
N MET A 5 -11.30 2.87 -8.50
CA MET A 5 -11.80 4.17 -8.05
C MET A 5 -13.31 4.11 -7.82
N SER A 6 -13.79 4.76 -6.76
CA SER A 6 -15.22 4.87 -6.43
C SER A 6 -15.82 6.18 -6.94
N GLU A 7 -17.12 6.16 -7.25
CA GLU A 7 -17.92 7.37 -7.54
C GLU A 7 -18.22 8.20 -6.27
N GLU A 8 -18.06 7.61 -5.10
CA GLU A 8 -18.21 8.26 -3.81
C GLU A 8 -16.88 8.38 -3.08
N ALA A 9 -16.74 9.42 -2.26
CA ALA A 9 -15.59 9.56 -1.39
C ALA A 9 -15.62 8.50 -0.29
N GLN A 10 -14.47 7.95 0.04
CA GLN A 10 -14.35 6.85 1.01
C GLN A 10 -13.11 7.04 1.89
N THR A 11 -13.15 6.51 3.10
CA THR A 11 -11.97 6.36 3.94
C THR A 11 -11.62 4.89 3.99
N ILE A 12 -10.40 4.54 3.59
CA ILE A 12 -9.92 3.15 3.59
C ILE A 12 -8.58 3.07 4.30
N THR A 13 -8.27 1.91 4.86
CA THR A 13 -6.93 1.62 5.37
C THR A 13 -5.99 1.40 4.20
N ILE A 14 -4.87 2.11 4.21
CA ILE A 14 -3.78 1.99 3.27
C ILE A 14 -2.51 1.58 3.99
N TYR A 15 -1.60 0.99 3.23
CA TYR A 15 -0.27 0.60 3.66
C TYR A 15 0.74 1.49 2.95
N ASN A 16 1.45 2.30 3.73
CA ASN A 16 2.39 3.28 3.22
C ASN A 16 3.73 2.62 2.93
N LEU A 17 4.32 3.05 1.83
CA LEU A 17 5.57 2.55 1.29
C LEU A 17 6.62 3.66 1.33
N ARG A 18 7.86 3.29 1.65
CA ARG A 18 9.00 4.20 1.54
C ARG A 18 9.20 4.55 0.06
N ALA A 19 9.38 5.84 -0.24
CA ALA A 19 9.34 6.32 -1.63
C ALA A 19 10.48 5.80 -2.53
N ASP A 20 11.62 5.45 -1.93
CA ASP A 20 12.84 4.98 -2.59
C ASP A 20 12.91 3.45 -2.69
N THR A 21 12.52 2.72 -1.65
CA THR A 21 12.68 1.26 -1.55
C THR A 21 11.38 0.47 -1.68
N LEU A 22 10.23 1.14 -1.59
CA LEU A 22 8.90 0.52 -1.51
C LEU A 22 8.72 -0.42 -0.30
N GLU A 23 9.54 -0.24 0.73
CA GLU A 23 9.40 -0.93 2.02
C GLU A 23 8.13 -0.47 2.74
N PHE A 24 7.43 -1.39 3.38
CA PHE A 24 6.32 -1.09 4.26
C PHE A 24 6.81 -0.28 5.46
N ILE A 25 6.21 0.90 5.67
CA ILE A 25 6.57 1.81 6.77
C ILE A 25 5.43 2.06 7.76
N GLY A 26 4.23 1.55 7.49
CA GLY A 26 3.09 1.64 8.40
C GLY A 26 1.74 1.70 7.71
N ALA A 27 0.71 1.28 8.44
CA ALA A 27 -0.69 1.39 8.00
C ALA A 27 -1.32 2.68 8.53
N GLY A 28 -2.32 3.18 7.81
CA GLY A 28 -3.13 4.31 8.25
C GLY A 28 -4.34 4.50 7.36
N ASP A 29 -5.31 5.27 7.83
CA ASP A 29 -6.50 5.54 7.03
C ASP A 29 -6.29 6.75 6.12
N ALA A 30 -6.68 6.60 4.86
CA ALA A 30 -6.66 7.66 3.87
C ALA A 30 -8.08 7.97 3.39
N TYR A 31 -8.41 9.25 3.39
CA TYR A 31 -9.59 9.75 2.70
C TYR A 31 -9.28 9.83 1.20
N ILE A 32 -10.05 9.10 0.40
CA ILE A 32 -9.96 9.03 -1.06
C ILE A 32 -11.19 9.76 -1.63
N PRO A 33 -11.00 10.95 -2.23
CA PRO A 33 -12.07 11.63 -2.96
C PRO A 33 -12.64 10.77 -4.09
N SER A 34 -13.90 11.03 -4.48
CA SER A 34 -14.51 10.36 -5.62
C SER A 34 -13.69 10.55 -6.89
N HIS A 35 -13.66 9.50 -7.72
CA HIS A 35 -12.93 9.45 -8.99
C HIS A 35 -11.42 9.69 -8.86
N THR A 36 -10.83 9.44 -7.68
CA THR A 36 -9.37 9.49 -7.46
C THR A 36 -8.81 8.13 -7.08
N GLY A 37 -7.49 7.98 -7.22
CA GLY A 37 -6.75 6.77 -6.85
C GLY A 37 -6.07 6.88 -5.49
N LEU A 38 -5.36 5.82 -5.12
CA LEU A 38 -4.55 5.78 -3.91
C LEU A 38 -3.46 6.87 -3.92
N PRO A 39 -3.06 7.38 -2.73
CA PRO A 39 -1.88 8.22 -2.58
C PRO A 39 -0.63 7.60 -3.21
N ALA A 40 0.29 8.45 -3.63
CA ALA A 40 1.58 7.97 -4.12
C ALA A 40 2.30 7.18 -3.02
N TYR A 41 2.90 6.06 -3.41
CA TYR A 41 3.62 5.17 -2.48
C TYR A 41 2.72 4.61 -1.37
N SER A 42 1.49 4.28 -1.70
CA SER A 42 0.65 3.43 -0.86
C SER A 42 0.04 2.28 -1.66
N THR A 43 -0.52 1.32 -0.94
CA THR A 43 -1.30 0.20 -1.48
C THR A 43 -2.46 -0.10 -0.53
N ASP A 44 -3.57 -0.60 -1.07
CA ASP A 44 -4.70 -1.16 -0.31
C ASP A 44 -4.53 -2.65 -0.01
N ILE A 45 -3.44 -3.25 -0.48
CA ILE A 45 -3.12 -4.67 -0.27
C ILE A 45 -2.36 -4.83 1.04
N GLU A 46 -2.91 -5.62 1.97
CA GLU A 46 -2.30 -5.89 3.27
C GLU A 46 -0.92 -6.56 3.15
N PRO A 47 0.11 -6.05 3.88
CA PRO A 47 1.43 -6.66 3.90
C PRO A 47 1.39 -7.99 4.65
N PRO A 48 2.26 -8.95 4.29
CA PRO A 48 2.43 -10.17 5.05
C PRO A 48 3.04 -9.85 6.43
N SER A 49 2.78 -10.73 7.40
CA SER A 49 3.48 -10.68 8.69
C SER A 49 4.98 -10.89 8.48
N ALA A 50 5.77 -9.88 8.85
CA ALA A 50 7.22 -9.92 8.74
C ALA A 50 7.84 -10.37 10.07
N PRO A 51 8.66 -11.45 10.11
CA PRO A 51 9.41 -11.82 11.30
C PRO A 51 10.49 -10.77 11.61
N ALA A 52 11.04 -10.82 12.82
CA ALA A 52 12.14 -9.93 13.21
C ALA A 52 13.32 -10.04 12.24
N GLY A 53 13.84 -8.90 11.80
CA GLY A 53 14.92 -8.84 10.80
C GLY A 53 14.46 -9.11 9.37
N LYS A 54 13.17 -8.94 9.07
CA LYS A 54 12.67 -8.85 7.69
C LYS A 54 11.76 -7.65 7.52
N VAL A 55 11.71 -7.11 6.31
CA VAL A 55 10.80 -6.04 5.91
C VAL A 55 10.01 -6.46 4.67
N ALA A 56 8.73 -6.10 4.63
CA ALA A 56 7.89 -6.32 3.47
C ALA A 56 8.15 -5.21 2.44
N VAL A 57 8.50 -5.57 1.22
CA VAL A 57 8.70 -4.68 0.08
C VAL A 57 7.62 -4.94 -0.95
N PHE A 58 6.98 -3.88 -1.44
CA PHE A 58 5.89 -3.99 -2.41
C PHE A 58 6.39 -3.89 -3.84
N SER A 59 6.09 -4.88 -4.68
CA SER A 59 6.27 -4.78 -6.13
C SER A 59 5.06 -4.08 -6.74
N LYS A 60 5.24 -2.84 -7.21
CA LYS A 60 4.18 -2.12 -7.95
C LYS A 60 3.86 -2.76 -9.29
N ALA A 61 4.81 -3.47 -9.91
CA ALA A 61 4.61 -4.13 -11.19
C ALA A 61 3.67 -5.33 -11.07
N ASP A 62 3.87 -6.13 -10.03
CA ASP A 62 3.13 -7.38 -9.80
C ASP A 62 1.94 -7.17 -8.85
N ALA A 63 1.91 -6.04 -8.13
CA ALA A 63 1.01 -5.75 -7.01
C ALA A 63 1.07 -6.84 -5.93
N THR A 64 2.29 -7.27 -5.57
CA THR A 64 2.55 -8.31 -4.57
C THR A 64 3.60 -7.87 -3.57
N TRP A 65 3.62 -8.54 -2.42
CA TRP A 65 4.62 -8.33 -1.38
C TRP A 65 5.75 -9.37 -1.47
N SER A 66 6.96 -8.93 -1.16
CA SER A 66 8.13 -9.78 -0.95
C SER A 66 8.76 -9.47 0.40
N LEU A 67 9.25 -10.48 1.11
CA LEU A 67 9.99 -10.27 2.36
C LEU A 67 11.49 -10.26 2.05
N VAL A 68 12.17 -9.19 2.44
CA VAL A 68 13.63 -9.03 2.35
C VAL A 68 14.25 -8.97 3.74
N GLU A 69 15.53 -9.36 3.87
CA GLU A 69 16.31 -9.34 5.12
C GLU A 69 16.82 -7.93 5.49
#